data_AF-A0A940KIL7-F1
#
_entry.id   AF-A0A940KIL7-F1
#
_cell.length_a   1.000
_cell.length_b   1.000
_cell.length_c   1.000
_cell.angle_alpha   90.00
_cell.angle_beta   90.00
_cell.angle_gamma   90.00
#
_symmetry.space_group_name_H-M   'P 1'
#
loop_
_entity.id
_entity.type
_entity.pdbx_description
1 polymer ?
#
loop_
_entity_poly.entity_id
_entity_poly.type
_entity_poly.pdbx_seq_one_letter_code
_entity_poly.pdbx_strand_id
1 'polypeptide(L)'
;VYARHPFVYLVEAADDICYRIIDFEDAHRLNIISLDTIKELFLSFFDAKEGYESKEKVESSLKKIKDDNQKVSFLRARLINLLLNRICQVFMEKETELLEGTLEKSLIDYLNDDELSLIKHIDDYSVKHIYNHRSVVEIEIAGYNVIGGLLKEFFAAIIEQKSAKAKKVLQLISPQFVVTGEPEKLYYDIQSVVDFISGMTDLYAVDIFRKITGISMPQLR
;
A
#
# COMPACT_ATOMS: atom_id res chain seq x y z
N VAL A 1 -4.79 -28.72 -9.55
CA VAL A 1 -4.54 -28.31 -8.15
C VAL A 1 -3.95 -26.92 -8.22
N TYR A 2 -4.59 -25.93 -7.60
CA TYR A 2 -4.01 -24.59 -7.45
C TYR A 2 -3.28 -24.56 -6.12
N ALA A 3 -2.01 -24.14 -6.12
CA ALA A 3 -1.19 -24.02 -4.93
C ALA A 3 -0.38 -22.72 -4.99
N ARG A 4 -0.19 -22.06 -3.85
CA ARG A 4 0.70 -20.90 -3.73
C ARG A 4 2.13 -21.39 -3.55
N HIS A 5 3.08 -20.69 -4.16
CA HIS A 5 4.49 -20.93 -3.86
C HIS A 5 4.76 -20.60 -2.38
N PRO A 6 5.46 -21.44 -1.59
CA PRO A 6 5.66 -21.21 -0.15
C PRO A 6 6.19 -19.82 0.22
N PHE A 7 7.13 -19.27 -0.55
CA PHE A 7 7.65 -17.92 -0.30
C PHE A 7 6.65 -16.78 -0.53
N VAL A 8 5.52 -17.00 -1.21
CA VAL A 8 4.46 -15.98 -1.32
C VAL A 8 3.87 -15.67 0.06
N TYR A 9 3.81 -16.63 0.97
CA TYR A 9 3.37 -16.41 2.35
C TYR A 9 4.31 -15.50 3.14
N LEU A 10 5.62 -15.55 2.85
CA LEU A 10 6.59 -14.62 3.44
C LEU A 10 6.46 -13.21 2.87
N VAL A 11 6.21 -13.10 1.56
CA VAL A 11 5.97 -11.81 0.90
C VAL A 11 4.71 -11.16 1.46
N GLU A 12 3.61 -11.91 1.55
CA GLU A 12 2.35 -11.47 2.16
C GLU A 12 2.53 -11.01 3.61
N ALA A 13 3.18 -11.83 4.45
CA ALA A 13 3.42 -11.45 5.85
C ALA A 13 4.34 -10.23 5.99
N ALA A 14 5.33 -10.07 5.10
CA ALA A 14 6.16 -8.88 5.08
C ALA A 14 5.36 -7.63 4.70
N ASP A 15 4.47 -7.75 3.71
CA ASP A 15 3.58 -6.68 3.25
C ASP A 15 2.63 -6.23 4.36
N ASP A 16 1.96 -7.18 5.00
CA ASP A 16 1.04 -6.93 6.11
C ASP A 16 1.73 -6.22 7.29
N ILE A 17 2.92 -6.68 7.69
CA ILE A 17 3.69 -6.06 8.79
C ILE A 17 4.14 -4.64 8.40
N CYS A 18 4.59 -4.45 7.16
CA CYS A 18 5.10 -3.17 6.71
C CYS A 18 4.00 -2.12 6.66
N TYR A 19 2.88 -2.37 5.98
CA TYR A 19 1.81 -1.38 5.89
C TYR A 19 1.17 -1.08 7.25
N ARG A 20 0.94 -2.10 8.08
CA ARG A 20 0.34 -1.89 9.42
C ARG A 20 1.18 -1.02 10.34
N ILE A 21 2.51 -1.03 10.22
CA ILE A 21 3.40 -0.37 11.18
C ILE A 21 4.05 0.90 10.60
N ILE A 22 4.46 0.88 9.33
CA ILE A 22 5.12 2.03 8.70
C ILE A 22 4.13 3.19 8.54
N ASP A 23 2.86 2.91 8.25
CA ASP A 23 1.82 3.95 8.11
C ASP A 23 1.67 4.79 9.39
N PHE A 24 1.94 4.23 10.58
CA PHE A 24 1.95 5.00 11.83
C PHE A 24 3.12 6.00 11.89
N GLU A 25 4.29 5.63 11.36
CA GLU A 25 5.43 6.56 11.32
C GLU A 25 5.12 7.75 10.40
N ASP A 26 4.55 7.49 9.22
CA ASP A 26 4.20 8.55 8.28
C ASP A 26 3.01 9.39 8.78
N ALA A 27 1.98 8.75 9.36
CA ALA A 27 0.88 9.47 10.01
C ALA A 27 1.37 10.36 11.17
N HIS A 28 2.38 9.94 11.93
CA HIS A 28 2.97 10.76 12.98
C HIS A 28 3.68 11.99 12.40
N ARG A 29 4.48 11.81 11.35
CA ARG A 29 5.18 12.91 10.67
C ARG A 29 4.21 13.93 10.06
N LEU A 30 3.03 13.47 9.63
CA LEU A 30 1.94 14.30 9.12
C LEU A 30 1.08 14.92 10.24
N ASN A 31 1.43 14.72 11.52
CA ASN A 31 0.66 15.15 12.70
C ASN A 31 -0.78 14.62 12.75
N ILE A 32 -1.05 13.48 12.11
CA ILE A 32 -2.35 12.80 12.15
C ILE A 32 -2.50 12.05 13.48
N ILE A 33 -1.40 11.48 14.00
CA ILE A 33 -1.39 10.70 15.23
C ILE A 33 -0.30 11.16 16.19
N SER A 34 -0.60 11.08 17.49
CA SER A 34 0.35 11.46 18.54
C SER A 34 1.32 10.32 18.86
N LEU A 35 2.52 10.67 19.35
CA LEU A 35 3.47 9.69 19.85
C LEU A 35 2.88 8.85 21.00
N ASP A 36 2.06 9.45 21.86
CA ASP A 36 1.49 8.74 23.01
C ASP A 36 0.49 7.67 22.58
N THR A 37 -0.29 7.93 21.52
CA THR A 37 -1.16 6.90 20.91
C THR A 37 -0.34 5.76 20.32
N ILE A 38 0.77 6.06 19.63
CA ILE A 38 1.67 5.01 19.10
C ILE A 38 2.26 4.17 20.22
N LYS A 39 2.69 4.80 21.32
CA LYS A 39 3.18 4.07 22.50
C LYS A 39 2.12 3.14 23.06
N GLU A 40 0.89 3.61 23.23
CA GLU A 40 -0.21 2.79 23.74
C GLU A 40 -0.43 1.55 22.87
N LEU A 41 -0.55 1.73 21.55
CA LEU A 41 -0.80 0.65 20.61
C LEU A 41 0.39 -0.32 20.53
N PHE A 42 1.61 0.18 20.39
CA PHE A 42 2.78 -0.67 20.12
C PHE A 42 3.34 -1.32 21.39
N LEU A 43 3.31 -0.62 22.54
CA LEU A 43 3.84 -1.19 23.78
C LEU A 43 2.98 -2.34 24.31
N SER A 44 1.70 -2.40 23.93
CA SER A 44 0.79 -3.48 24.32
C SER A 44 1.26 -4.87 23.85
N PHE A 45 2.01 -4.94 22.74
CA PHE A 45 2.63 -6.19 22.25
C PHE A 45 3.71 -6.77 23.19
N PHE A 46 4.19 -5.96 24.14
CA PHE A 46 5.28 -6.31 25.04
C PHE A 46 4.80 -6.55 26.49
N ASP A 47 3.50 -6.45 26.78
CA ASP A 47 2.93 -6.55 28.14
C ASP A 47 3.21 -7.91 28.78
N ALA A 48 3.05 -9.01 28.03
CA ALA A 48 3.26 -10.37 28.50
C ALA A 48 4.67 -10.92 28.18
N LYS A 49 5.62 -10.06 27.77
CA LYS A 49 6.95 -10.49 27.32
C LYS A 49 7.99 -10.30 28.43
N GLU A 50 8.95 -11.22 28.50
CA GLU A 50 10.07 -11.17 29.44
C GLU A 50 11.39 -10.84 28.74
N GLY A 51 12.47 -10.70 29.51
CA GLY A 51 13.81 -10.59 28.93
C GLY A 51 14.01 -9.30 28.14
N TYR A 52 14.64 -9.35 26.96
CA TYR A 52 14.92 -8.16 26.14
C TYR A 52 13.65 -7.57 25.49
N GLU A 53 12.60 -8.37 25.38
CA GLU A 53 11.32 -7.99 24.81
C GLU A 53 10.33 -7.49 25.87
N SER A 54 10.71 -7.44 27.16
CA SER A 54 9.79 -6.92 28.18
C SER A 54 9.47 -5.44 27.96
N LYS A 55 8.21 -5.07 28.17
CA LYS A 55 7.73 -3.69 28.08
C LYS A 55 8.62 -2.72 28.85
N GLU A 56 9.02 -3.07 30.07
CA GLU A 56 9.90 -2.26 30.91
C GLU A 56 11.24 -1.90 30.22
N LYS A 57 11.85 -2.85 29.51
CA LYS A 57 13.12 -2.60 28.80
C LYS A 57 12.92 -1.78 27.53
N VAL A 58 11.82 -2.00 26.82
CA VAL A 58 11.45 -1.18 25.65
C VAL A 58 11.22 0.27 26.09
N GLU A 59 10.43 0.49 27.15
CA GLU A 59 10.17 1.81 27.72
C GLU A 59 11.43 2.47 28.30
N SER A 60 12.29 1.72 28.99
CA SER A 60 13.59 2.19 29.48
C SER A 60 14.47 2.72 28.35
N SER A 61 14.51 2.00 27.23
CA SER A 61 15.26 2.40 26.04
C SER A 61 14.63 3.63 25.37
N LEU A 62 13.30 3.66 25.28
CA LEU A 62 12.54 4.79 24.73
C LEU A 62 12.80 6.09 25.49
N LYS A 63 12.89 6.04 26.83
CA LYS A 63 13.18 7.20 27.68
C LYS A 63 14.56 7.84 27.43
N LYS A 64 15.50 7.08 26.87
CA LYS A 64 16.85 7.58 26.52
C LYS A 64 16.86 8.37 25.22
N ILE A 65 15.85 8.20 24.38
CA ILE A 65 15.70 8.90 23.11
C ILE A 65 15.02 10.24 23.38
N LYS A 66 15.58 11.34 22.88
CA LYS A 66 15.01 12.68 23.08
C LYS A 66 13.97 13.03 22.03
N ASP A 67 14.33 12.83 20.77
CA ASP A 67 13.50 13.17 19.61
C ASP A 67 12.31 12.22 19.44
N ASP A 68 11.14 12.78 19.17
CA ASP A 68 9.89 12.01 19.08
C ASP A 68 9.81 11.16 17.80
N ASN A 69 10.35 11.65 16.68
CA ASN A 69 10.41 10.84 15.45
C ASN A 69 11.31 9.61 15.67
N GLN A 70 12.47 9.79 16.31
CA GLN A 70 13.35 8.67 16.66
C GLN A 70 12.69 7.68 17.63
N LYS A 71 11.84 8.14 18.56
CA LYS A 71 11.05 7.25 19.42
C LYS A 71 10.08 6.40 18.61
N VAL A 72 9.38 6.99 17.64
CA VAL A 72 8.49 6.25 16.73
C VAL A 72 9.28 5.24 15.89
N SER A 73 10.37 5.65 15.25
CA SER A 73 11.21 4.74 14.47
C SER A 73 11.77 3.60 15.32
N PHE A 74 12.10 3.86 16.59
CA PHE A 74 12.52 2.82 17.54
C PHE A 74 11.38 1.83 17.85
N LEU A 75 10.19 2.33 18.20
CA LEU A 75 9.04 1.48 18.50
C LEU A 75 8.65 0.61 17.29
N ARG A 76 8.65 1.18 16.09
CA ARG A 76 8.48 0.45 14.83
C ARG A 76 9.49 -0.68 14.71
N ALA A 77 10.78 -0.39 14.87
CA ALA A 77 11.83 -1.40 14.73
C ALA A 77 11.68 -2.53 15.75
N ARG A 78 11.28 -2.22 16.99
CA ARG A 78 11.02 -3.22 18.03
C ARG A 78 9.83 -4.10 17.69
N LEU A 79 8.71 -3.51 17.25
CA LEU A 79 7.50 -4.25 16.91
C LEU A 79 7.69 -5.12 15.67
N ILE A 80 8.30 -4.58 14.61
CA ILE A 80 8.64 -5.36 13.40
C ILE A 80 9.52 -6.56 13.77
N ASN A 81 10.54 -6.37 14.61
CA ASN A 81 11.41 -7.47 15.02
C ASN A 81 10.66 -8.56 15.79
N LEU A 82 9.77 -8.17 16.71
CA LEU A 82 8.93 -9.10 17.46
C LEU A 82 8.05 -9.94 16.50
N LEU A 83 7.31 -9.29 15.61
CA LEU A 83 6.42 -9.96 14.67
C LEU A 83 7.19 -10.82 13.67
N LEU A 84 8.35 -10.36 13.18
CA LEU A 84 9.20 -11.14 12.28
C LEU A 84 9.62 -12.46 12.93
N ASN A 85 10.06 -12.45 14.19
CA ASN A 85 10.44 -13.68 14.89
C ASN A 85 9.25 -14.65 14.99
N ARG A 86 8.04 -14.13 15.24
CA ARG A 86 6.81 -14.94 15.28
C ARG A 86 6.46 -15.54 13.93
N ILE A 87 6.50 -14.75 12.86
CA ILE A 87 6.22 -15.22 11.50
C ILE A 87 7.23 -16.26 11.05
N CYS A 88 8.52 -16.07 11.35
CA CYS A 88 9.54 -17.09 11.06
C CYS A 88 9.24 -18.40 11.78
N GLN A 89 8.81 -18.35 13.04
CA GLN A 89 8.41 -19.54 13.80
C GLN A 89 7.21 -20.23 13.13
N VAL A 90 6.14 -19.50 12.86
CA VAL A 90 4.93 -20.03 12.20
C VAL A 90 5.28 -20.65 10.84
N PHE A 91 6.11 -20.00 10.04
CA PHE A 91 6.52 -20.50 8.74
C PHE A 91 7.22 -21.86 8.82
N MET A 92 8.10 -22.03 9.81
CA MET A 92 8.78 -23.32 10.04
C MET A 92 7.83 -24.37 10.61
N GLU A 93 6.90 -23.99 11.51
CA GLU A 93 5.89 -24.90 12.05
C GLU A 93 4.91 -25.40 10.98
N LYS A 94 4.68 -24.59 9.94
CA LYS A 94 3.77 -24.88 8.82
C LYS A 94 4.45 -25.47 7.59
N GLU A 95 5.70 -25.90 7.69
CA GLU A 95 6.50 -26.40 6.55
C GLU A 95 5.77 -27.48 5.73
N THR A 96 5.17 -28.47 6.38
CA THR A 96 4.45 -29.55 5.67
C THR A 96 3.26 -29.02 4.88
N GLU A 97 2.39 -28.22 5.50
CA GLU A 97 1.22 -27.63 4.84
C GLU A 97 1.61 -26.69 3.68
N LEU A 98 2.72 -25.97 3.83
CA LEU A 98 3.29 -25.11 2.79
C LEU A 98 3.80 -25.93 1.59
N LEU A 99 4.55 -27.00 1.83
CA LEU A 99 5.11 -27.85 0.78
C LEU A 99 4.05 -28.70 0.06
N GLU A 100 2.99 -29.09 0.78
CA GLU A 100 1.83 -29.77 0.21
C GLU A 100 0.86 -28.82 -0.51
N GLY A 101 1.03 -27.50 -0.33
CA GLY A 101 0.17 -26.48 -0.92
C GLY A 101 -1.25 -26.45 -0.31
N THR A 102 -1.40 -26.91 0.92
CA THR A 102 -2.67 -27.05 1.66
C THR A 102 -2.91 -25.94 2.68
N LEU A 103 -1.91 -25.08 2.94
CA LEU A 103 -2.07 -23.94 3.84
C LEU A 103 -3.04 -22.89 3.26
N GLU A 104 -4.18 -22.64 3.92
CA GLU A 104 -5.22 -21.76 3.35
C GLU A 104 -5.13 -20.30 3.80
N LYS A 105 -4.58 -20.04 5.00
CA LYS A 105 -4.54 -18.71 5.62
C LYS A 105 -3.16 -18.04 5.50
N SER A 106 -3.10 -16.74 5.76
CA SER A 106 -1.82 -16.02 5.86
C SER A 106 -1.03 -16.48 7.08
N LEU A 107 0.27 -16.19 7.13
CA LEU A 107 1.09 -16.55 8.31
C LEU A 107 0.68 -15.76 9.57
N ILE A 108 0.16 -14.54 9.40
CA ILE A 108 -0.30 -13.72 10.51
C ILE A 108 -1.52 -14.34 11.20
N ASP A 109 -2.39 -15.01 10.45
CA ASP A 109 -3.59 -15.66 10.98
C ASP A 109 -3.31 -16.85 11.91
N TYR A 110 -2.05 -17.29 12.02
CA TYR A 110 -1.62 -18.35 12.93
C TYR A 110 -0.88 -17.83 14.16
N LEU A 111 -0.81 -16.51 14.36
CA LEU A 111 -0.37 -15.93 15.63
C LEU A 111 -1.37 -16.27 16.75
N ASN A 112 -0.94 -16.14 18.00
CA ASN A 112 -1.84 -16.38 19.13
C ASN A 112 -2.94 -15.31 19.21
N ASP A 113 -4.04 -15.65 19.90
CA ASP A 113 -5.24 -14.81 19.99
C ASP A 113 -4.95 -13.40 20.55
N ASP A 114 -4.01 -13.29 21.50
CA ASP A 114 -3.62 -12.00 22.06
C ASP A 114 -2.94 -11.11 21.00
N GLU A 115 -1.98 -11.64 20.26
CA GLU A 115 -1.28 -10.94 19.18
C GLU A 115 -2.24 -10.59 18.03
N LEU A 116 -3.15 -11.50 17.67
CA LEU A 116 -4.21 -11.24 16.67
C LEU A 116 -5.15 -10.12 17.11
N SER A 117 -5.55 -10.09 18.39
CA SER A 117 -6.39 -9.02 18.93
C SER A 117 -5.69 -7.66 18.88
N LEU A 118 -4.39 -7.62 19.17
CA LEU A 118 -3.60 -6.38 19.09
C LEU A 118 -3.42 -5.90 17.65
N ILE A 119 -3.17 -6.83 16.70
CA ILE A 119 -3.10 -6.51 15.27
C ILE A 119 -4.44 -5.95 14.78
N LYS A 120 -5.56 -6.58 15.16
CA LYS A 120 -6.89 -6.07 14.83
C LYS A 120 -7.12 -4.67 15.39
N HIS A 121 -6.64 -4.40 16.61
CA HIS A 121 -6.76 -3.08 17.20
C HIS A 121 -5.96 -2.02 16.42
N ILE A 122 -4.76 -2.38 15.93
CA ILE A 122 -3.99 -1.55 15.00
C ILE A 122 -4.78 -1.29 13.71
N ASP A 123 -5.34 -2.33 13.09
CA ASP A 123 -6.11 -2.22 11.84
C ASP A 123 -7.34 -1.29 12.01
N ASP A 124 -8.12 -1.52 13.06
CA ASP A 124 -9.30 -0.71 13.38
C ASP A 124 -8.92 0.77 13.61
N TYR A 125 -7.79 1.01 14.29
CA TYR A 125 -7.29 2.36 14.51
C TYR A 125 -6.82 3.01 13.20
N SER A 126 -6.04 2.30 12.38
CA SER A 126 -5.55 2.79 11.08
C SER A 126 -6.70 3.18 10.17
N VAL A 127 -7.71 2.33 10.02
CA VAL A 127 -8.90 2.64 9.21
C VAL A 127 -9.58 3.88 9.74
N LYS A 128 -9.83 3.97 11.05
CA LYS A 128 -10.62 5.05 11.63
C LYS A 128 -9.89 6.40 11.62
N HIS A 129 -8.58 6.42 11.85
CA HIS A 129 -7.85 7.63 12.16
C HIS A 129 -6.77 8.01 11.15
N ILE A 130 -6.25 7.07 10.36
CA ILE A 130 -5.19 7.30 9.38
C ILE A 130 -5.78 7.32 7.97
N TYR A 131 -6.37 6.21 7.52
CA TYR A 131 -6.86 6.08 6.15
C TYR A 131 -8.08 6.97 5.88
N ASN A 132 -8.99 7.09 6.85
CA ASN A 132 -10.13 8.01 6.78
C ASN A 132 -9.79 9.44 7.25
N HIS A 133 -8.51 9.78 7.45
CA HIS A 133 -8.15 11.17 7.71
C HIS A 133 -8.48 12.03 6.48
N ARG A 134 -9.03 13.22 6.72
CA ARG A 134 -9.56 14.09 5.65
C ARG A 134 -8.57 14.32 4.51
N SER A 135 -7.30 14.58 4.82
CA SER A 135 -6.27 14.82 3.80
C SER A 135 -5.99 13.60 2.92
N VAL A 136 -6.09 12.39 3.48
CA VAL A 136 -5.89 11.14 2.74
C VAL A 136 -7.08 10.93 1.79
N VAL A 137 -8.30 11.05 2.31
CA VAL A 137 -9.53 10.94 1.52
C VAL A 137 -9.58 11.96 0.38
N GLU A 138 -9.18 13.22 0.62
CA GLU A 138 -9.12 14.24 -0.43
C GLU A 138 -8.14 13.85 -1.56
N ILE A 139 -7.01 13.24 -1.23
CA ILE A 139 -6.03 12.74 -2.22
C ILE A 139 -6.60 11.54 -2.99
N GLU A 140 -7.22 10.58 -2.31
CA GLU A 140 -7.81 9.39 -2.94
C GLU A 140 -8.93 9.76 -3.92
N ILE A 141 -9.82 10.67 -3.54
CA ILE A 141 -10.89 11.17 -4.42
C ILE A 141 -10.30 11.88 -5.65
N ALA A 142 -9.24 12.66 -5.47
CA ALA A 142 -8.55 13.28 -6.59
C ALA A 142 -7.94 12.22 -7.52
N GLY A 143 -7.27 11.21 -6.97
CA GLY A 143 -6.71 10.08 -7.71
C GLY A 143 -7.78 9.32 -8.51
N TYR A 144 -8.92 9.02 -7.89
CA TYR A 144 -10.05 8.37 -8.56
C TYR A 144 -10.54 9.16 -9.78
N ASN A 145 -10.69 10.48 -9.64
CA ASN A 145 -11.11 11.35 -10.74
C ASN A 145 -10.05 11.46 -11.83
N VAL A 146 -8.77 11.51 -11.48
CA VAL A 146 -7.65 11.54 -12.43
C VAL A 146 -7.62 10.26 -13.25
N ILE A 147 -7.59 9.09 -12.61
CA ILE A 147 -7.51 7.80 -13.30
C ILE A 147 -8.79 7.55 -14.12
N GLY A 148 -9.97 7.77 -13.54
CA GLY A 148 -11.24 7.62 -14.24
C GLY A 148 -11.36 8.56 -15.44
N GLY A 149 -10.89 9.80 -15.31
CA GLY A 149 -10.85 10.77 -16.38
C GLY A 149 -9.89 10.41 -17.52
N LEU A 150 -8.69 9.92 -17.19
CA LEU A 150 -7.74 9.41 -18.17
C LEU A 150 -8.34 8.22 -18.95
N LEU A 151 -8.84 7.21 -18.24
CA LEU A 151 -9.47 6.03 -18.85
C LEU A 151 -10.60 6.44 -19.79
N LYS A 152 -11.46 7.36 -19.35
CA LYS A 152 -12.58 7.88 -20.18
C LYS A 152 -12.09 8.51 -21.47
N GLU A 153 -11.09 9.39 -21.43
CA GLU A 153 -10.58 10.08 -22.63
C GLU A 153 -9.86 9.12 -23.59
N PHE A 154 -9.04 8.21 -23.08
CA PHE A 154 -8.31 7.26 -23.92
C PHE A 154 -9.23 6.17 -24.51
N PHE A 155 -10.16 5.62 -23.73
CA PHE A 155 -11.11 4.62 -24.25
C PHE A 155 -12.06 5.23 -25.28
N ALA A 156 -12.54 6.45 -25.06
CA ALA A 156 -13.32 7.17 -26.06
C ALA A 156 -12.52 7.36 -27.36
N ALA A 157 -11.22 7.63 -27.27
CA ALA A 157 -10.35 7.77 -28.43
C ALA A 157 -10.15 6.45 -29.21
N ILE A 158 -10.10 5.31 -28.51
CA ILE A 158 -10.04 3.97 -29.16
C ILE A 158 -11.37 3.62 -29.84
N ILE A 159 -12.50 3.90 -29.18
CA ILE A 159 -13.83 3.53 -29.70
C ILE A 159 -14.23 4.47 -30.85
N GLU A 160 -13.94 5.77 -30.74
CA GLU A 160 -14.35 6.81 -31.70
C GLU A 160 -13.16 7.47 -32.42
N GLN A 161 -12.33 6.66 -33.08
CA GLN A 161 -11.10 7.08 -33.77
C GLN A 161 -11.30 8.09 -34.92
N LYS A 162 -12.54 8.34 -35.34
CA LYS A 162 -12.83 9.22 -36.49
C LYS A 162 -12.55 10.69 -36.20
N SER A 163 -12.56 11.11 -34.93
CA SER A 163 -12.33 12.52 -34.59
C SER A 163 -10.85 12.90 -34.62
N ALA A 164 -10.55 14.13 -35.05
CA ALA A 164 -9.19 14.67 -34.98
C ALA A 164 -8.67 14.76 -33.54
N LYS A 165 -9.56 14.93 -32.55
CA LYS A 165 -9.23 14.88 -31.13
C LYS A 165 -8.76 13.47 -30.74
N ALA A 166 -9.51 12.42 -31.07
CA ALA A 166 -9.16 11.04 -30.74
C ALA A 166 -7.75 10.68 -31.24
N LYS A 167 -7.45 11.00 -32.51
CA LYS A 167 -6.11 10.76 -33.08
C LYS A 167 -5.00 11.46 -32.30
N LYS A 168 -5.21 12.71 -31.85
CA LYS A 168 -4.24 13.46 -31.05
C LYS A 168 -4.10 12.91 -29.63
N VAL A 169 -5.18 12.43 -29.02
CA VAL A 169 -5.14 11.77 -27.70
C VAL A 169 -4.30 10.50 -27.78
N LEU A 170 -4.52 9.65 -28.80
CA LEU A 170 -3.75 8.42 -28.98
C LEU A 170 -2.26 8.67 -29.24
N GLN A 171 -1.89 9.83 -29.80
CA GLN A 171 -0.47 10.23 -29.95
C GLN A 171 0.24 10.51 -28.62
N LEU A 172 -0.49 10.66 -27.51
CA LEU A 172 0.10 10.84 -26.19
C LEU A 172 0.54 9.50 -25.56
N ILE A 173 0.09 8.37 -26.11
CA ILE A 173 0.49 7.04 -25.65
C ILE A 173 1.92 6.78 -26.09
N SER A 174 2.77 6.29 -25.17
CA SER A 174 4.14 5.92 -25.50
C SER A 174 4.16 4.84 -26.60
N PRO A 175 5.05 4.92 -27.62
CA PRO A 175 5.09 3.95 -28.72
C PRO A 175 5.30 2.49 -28.31
N GLN A 176 5.74 2.23 -27.08
CA GLN A 176 5.86 0.87 -26.54
C GLN A 176 4.50 0.20 -26.29
N PHE A 177 3.42 0.98 -26.14
CA PHE A 177 2.05 0.49 -25.97
C PHE A 177 1.32 0.61 -27.31
N VAL A 178 1.14 -0.52 -27.99
CA VAL A 178 0.62 -0.54 -29.35
C VAL A 178 -0.90 -0.50 -29.34
N VAL A 179 -1.47 0.56 -29.94
CA VAL A 179 -2.92 0.69 -30.17
C VAL A 179 -3.17 0.65 -31.67
N THR A 180 -3.86 -0.38 -32.16
CA THR A 180 -4.09 -0.59 -33.60
C THR A 180 -5.36 0.09 -34.08
N GLY A 181 -6.37 0.22 -33.21
CA GLY A 181 -7.66 0.79 -33.55
C GLY A 181 -8.55 -0.16 -34.37
N GLU A 182 -8.22 -1.43 -34.42
CA GLU A 182 -8.97 -2.44 -35.17
C GLU A 182 -10.06 -3.04 -34.27
N PRO A 183 -11.34 -3.12 -34.70
CA PRO A 183 -12.41 -3.66 -33.89
C PRO A 183 -12.14 -5.08 -33.34
N GLU A 184 -11.44 -5.92 -34.11
CA GLU A 184 -11.10 -7.28 -33.71
C GLU A 184 -10.04 -7.33 -32.59
N LYS A 185 -9.30 -6.23 -32.38
CA LYS A 185 -8.23 -6.10 -31.39
C LYS A 185 -8.60 -5.17 -30.23
N LEU A 186 -9.87 -4.77 -30.12
CA LEU A 186 -10.33 -3.83 -29.09
C LEU A 186 -9.90 -4.24 -27.67
N TYR A 187 -9.93 -5.52 -27.34
CA TYR A 187 -9.43 -6.02 -26.05
C TYR A 187 -7.96 -5.66 -25.81
N TYR A 188 -7.09 -5.89 -26.79
CA TYR A 188 -5.66 -5.61 -26.70
C TYR A 188 -5.36 -4.11 -26.72
N ASP A 189 -6.16 -3.32 -27.45
CA ASP A 189 -6.07 -1.86 -27.44
C ASP A 189 -6.43 -1.28 -26.06
N ILE A 190 -7.51 -1.80 -25.45
CA ILE A 190 -7.91 -1.45 -24.09
C ILE A 190 -6.82 -1.85 -23.09
N GLN A 191 -6.31 -3.08 -23.19
CA GLN A 191 -5.23 -3.56 -22.32
C GLN A 191 -3.99 -2.67 -22.45
N SER A 192 -3.60 -2.29 -23.67
CA SER A 192 -2.44 -1.41 -23.90
C SER A 192 -2.62 -0.02 -23.29
N VAL A 193 -3.84 0.52 -23.30
CA VAL A 193 -4.15 1.77 -22.59
C VAL A 193 -4.12 1.60 -21.08
N VAL A 194 -4.63 0.48 -20.56
CA VAL A 194 -4.54 0.18 -19.12
C VAL A 194 -3.07 0.10 -18.71
N ASP A 195 -2.23 -0.64 -19.45
CA ASP A 195 -0.80 -0.78 -19.20
C ASP A 195 -0.08 0.58 -19.24
N PHE A 196 -0.44 1.44 -20.20
CA PHE A 196 0.06 2.81 -20.29
C PHE A 196 -0.30 3.66 -19.07
N ILE A 197 -1.57 3.61 -18.64
CA ILE A 197 -2.07 4.39 -17.50
C ILE A 197 -1.52 3.85 -16.18
N SER A 198 -1.49 2.53 -15.98
CA SER A 198 -0.93 1.92 -14.77
C SER A 198 0.59 2.10 -14.65
N GLY A 199 1.28 2.32 -15.78
CA GLY A 199 2.70 2.65 -15.80
C GLY A 199 3.02 4.11 -15.47
N MET A 200 2.01 4.96 -15.26
CA MET A 200 2.22 6.37 -14.90
C MET A 200 2.58 6.52 -13.43
N THR A 201 3.47 7.47 -13.12
CA THR A 201 3.59 7.99 -11.75
C THR A 201 2.44 8.94 -11.45
N ASP A 202 2.10 9.13 -10.18
CA ASP A 202 1.02 10.04 -9.73
C ASP A 202 1.15 11.44 -10.33
N LEU A 203 2.35 12.02 -10.29
CA LEU A 203 2.63 13.35 -10.84
C LEU A 203 2.39 13.41 -12.35
N TYR A 204 2.79 12.36 -13.06
CA TYR A 204 2.59 12.28 -14.50
C TYR A 204 1.11 12.10 -14.87
N ALA A 205 0.39 11.22 -14.16
CA ALA A 205 -1.05 11.02 -14.37
C ALA A 205 -1.84 12.32 -14.14
N VAL A 206 -1.55 13.05 -13.05
CA VAL A 206 -2.17 14.34 -12.74
C VAL A 206 -1.85 15.38 -13.81
N ASP A 207 -0.60 15.46 -14.26
CA ASP A 207 -0.16 16.41 -15.29
C ASP A 207 -0.84 16.14 -16.65
N ILE A 208 -0.84 14.89 -17.11
CA ILE A 208 -1.53 14.49 -18.34
C ILE A 208 -3.03 14.75 -18.24
N PHE A 209 -3.66 14.39 -17.12
CA PHE A 209 -5.08 14.65 -16.91
C PHE A 209 -5.41 16.14 -17.01
N ARG A 210 -4.63 17.01 -16.34
CA ARG A 210 -4.81 18.47 -16.40
C ARG A 210 -4.63 19.03 -17.80
N LYS A 211 -3.69 18.50 -18.58
CA LYS A 211 -3.44 18.91 -19.98
C LYS A 211 -4.58 18.50 -20.91
N ILE A 212 -5.03 17.24 -20.82
CA ILE A 212 -6.09 16.72 -21.70
C ILE A 212 -7.44 17.38 -21.40
N THR A 213 -7.71 17.70 -20.13
CA THR A 213 -8.95 18.37 -19.71
C THR A 213 -8.91 19.89 -19.83
N GLY A 214 -7.77 20.47 -20.21
CA GLY A 214 -7.63 21.92 -20.39
C GLY A 214 -7.56 22.73 -19.10
N ILE A 215 -7.34 22.09 -17.95
CA ILE A 215 -7.12 22.75 -16.64
C ILE A 215 -5.76 23.46 -16.63
N SER A 216 -4.76 22.87 -17.28
CA SER A 216 -3.43 23.46 -17.44
C SER A 216 -3.03 23.40 -18.91
N MET A 217 -2.54 24.52 -19.45
CA MET A 217 -1.96 24.58 -20.79
C MET A 217 -0.44 24.69 -20.66
N PRO A 218 0.34 24.02 -21.54
CA PRO A 218 1.78 24.22 -21.58
C PRO A 218 2.08 25.70 -21.78
N GLN A 219 2.79 26.32 -20.84
CA GLN A 219 3.35 27.64 -21.07
C GLN A 219 4.41 27.49 -22.15
N LEU A 220 4.21 28.13 -23.30
CA LEU A 220 5.23 28.30 -24.31
C LEU A 220 6.37 29.09 -23.65
N ARG A 221 7.48 28.42 -23.33
CA ARG A 221 8.73 29.07 -22.95
C ARG A 221 9.52 29.44 -24.19
#